data_AF-A0A416GBA8-F1
#
_entry.id   AF-A0A416GBA8-F1
#
_cell.length_a   1.000
_cell.length_b   1.000
_cell.length_c   1.000
_cell.angle_alpha   90.00
_cell.angle_beta   90.00
_cell.angle_gamma   90.00
#
_symmetry.space_group_name_H-M   'P 1'
#
loop_
_entity.id
_entity.type
_entity.pdbx_description
1 polymer ?
#
loop_
_entity_poly.entity_id
_entity_poly.type
_entity_poly.pdbx_seq_one_letter_code
_entity_poly.pdbx_strand_id
1 'polypeptide(L)'
;MPTPDPTVFIIVNDQKAPMRSVTSQTEEKKGWDIQGINVGKKLIRYFWGKQSKQLTERKPCFVIYPKDATLNDYALIRLNKRRDHRRLPYADLNECGSIRINIDSFVIENLPEMGFFVTPKEELFPGEYILVNLKQTPCNESGDIVAYDFSVQGK
;
A
#
# COMPACT_ATOMS: atom_id res chain seq x y z
N MET A 1 21.31 7.53 9.46
CA MET A 1 20.62 8.61 8.72
C MET A 1 19.37 8.99 9.51
N PRO A 2 19.00 10.27 9.62
CA PRO A 2 17.74 10.65 10.23
C PRO A 2 16.59 10.00 9.45
N THR A 3 15.60 9.47 10.17
CA THR A 3 14.38 8.95 9.55
C THR A 3 13.68 10.12 8.86
N PRO A 4 13.40 10.06 7.55
CA PRO A 4 12.70 11.14 6.87
C PRO A 4 11.31 11.33 7.49
N ASP A 5 10.87 12.59 7.57
CA ASP A 5 9.55 12.90 8.08
C ASP A 5 8.46 12.17 7.27
N PRO A 6 7.44 11.60 7.94
CA PRO A 6 6.37 10.88 7.28
C PRO A 6 5.59 11.83 6.38
N THR A 7 5.49 11.47 5.10
CA THR A 7 4.73 12.21 4.09
C THR A 7 3.26 11.80 4.03
N VAL A 8 2.91 10.75 4.76
CA VAL A 8 1.56 10.18 4.80
C VAL A 8 1.14 10.04 6.25
N PHE A 9 -0.05 10.51 6.53
CA PHE A 9 -0.72 10.37 7.82
C PHE A 9 -2.08 9.75 7.62
N ILE A 10 -2.58 9.09 8.66
CA ILE A 10 -3.93 8.56 8.73
C ILE A 10 -4.65 9.19 9.92
N ILE A 11 -5.93 9.47 9.77
CA ILE A 11 -6.76 9.96 10.87
C ILE A 11 -7.32 8.77 11.64
N VAL A 12 -7.05 8.73 12.94
CA VAL A 12 -7.60 7.73 13.87
C VAL A 12 -8.16 8.47 15.07
N ASN A 13 -9.45 8.25 15.39
CA ASN A 13 -10.14 8.94 16.48
C ASN A 13 -9.97 10.48 16.40
N ASP A 14 -10.19 11.04 15.21
CA ASP A 14 -10.03 12.48 14.90
C ASP A 14 -8.61 13.04 15.09
N GLN A 15 -7.61 12.20 15.32
CA GLN A 15 -6.20 12.59 15.47
C GLN A 15 -5.37 12.17 14.27
N LYS A 16 -4.53 13.10 13.79
CA LYS A 16 -3.57 12.85 12.71
C LYS A 16 -2.39 12.02 13.24
N ALA A 17 -2.30 10.76 12.80
CA ALA A 17 -1.23 9.85 13.16
C ALA A 17 -0.29 9.61 11.97
N PRO A 18 1.05 9.72 12.13
CA PRO A 18 1.99 9.44 11.05
C PRO A 18 1.97 7.96 10.68
N MET A 19 1.87 7.66 9.39
CA MET A 19 1.95 6.28 8.91
C MET A 19 3.41 5.84 8.82
N ARG A 20 3.69 4.63 9.32
CA ARG A 20 5.01 4.02 9.18
C ARG A 20 5.14 3.38 7.81
N SER A 21 6.24 3.67 7.13
CA SER A 21 6.59 2.97 5.90
C SER A 21 7.00 1.54 6.20
N VAL A 22 6.53 0.59 5.40
CA VAL A 22 6.93 -0.80 5.39
C VAL A 22 7.48 -1.15 4.02
N THR A 23 8.54 -1.96 4.00
CA THR A 23 9.12 -2.49 2.76
C THR A 23 8.63 -3.91 2.55
N SER A 24 8.27 -4.24 1.32
CA SER A 24 7.94 -5.62 0.95
C SER A 24 9.17 -6.52 0.98
N GLN A 25 8.93 -7.82 0.95
CA GLN A 25 9.91 -8.81 0.54
C GLN A 25 9.38 -9.60 -0.65
N THR A 26 10.23 -9.78 -1.65
CA THR A 26 9.92 -10.53 -2.85
C THR A 26 10.65 -11.87 -2.80
N GLU A 27 9.88 -12.95 -2.93
CA GLU A 27 10.37 -14.31 -3.04
C GLU A 27 10.10 -14.84 -4.44
N GLU A 28 11.12 -15.46 -5.02
CA GLU A 28 10.99 -16.18 -6.27
C GLU A 28 10.61 -17.63 -6.01
N LYS A 29 9.40 -18.01 -6.40
CA LYS A 29 9.01 -19.42 -6.43
C LYS A 29 9.49 -20.07 -7.70
N LYS A 30 10.34 -21.09 -7.51
CA LYS A 30 10.82 -21.97 -8.57
C LYS A 30 9.64 -22.59 -9.31
N GLY A 31 9.69 -22.47 -10.63
CA GLY A 31 8.81 -23.18 -11.54
C GLY A 31 9.36 -24.57 -11.87
N TRP A 32 8.91 -25.11 -12.99
CA TRP A 32 9.45 -26.33 -13.58
C TRP A 32 10.57 -25.97 -14.54
N ASP A 33 11.66 -26.72 -14.50
CA ASP A 33 12.67 -26.69 -15.55
C ASP A 33 12.32 -27.78 -16.56
N ILE A 34 11.99 -27.38 -17.78
CA ILE A 34 11.75 -28.29 -18.88
C ILE A 34 12.81 -28.00 -19.94
N GLN A 35 13.82 -28.86 -20.02
CA GLN A 35 14.89 -28.79 -21.02
C GLN A 35 15.66 -27.45 -21.02
N GLY A 36 15.88 -26.84 -19.85
CA GLY A 36 16.57 -25.56 -19.68
C GLY A 36 15.65 -24.34 -19.75
N ILE A 37 14.35 -24.54 -19.97
CA ILE A 37 13.33 -23.49 -19.95
C ILE A 37 12.63 -23.52 -18.59
N ASN A 38 12.78 -22.44 -17.83
CA ASN A 38 12.07 -22.27 -16.55
C ASN A 38 10.63 -21.82 -16.81
N VAL A 39 9.68 -22.76 -16.72
CA VAL A 39 8.25 -22.54 -16.93
C VAL A 39 7.53 -22.42 -15.59
N GLY A 40 6.63 -21.44 -15.47
CA GLY A 40 5.78 -21.29 -14.26
C GLY A 40 6.51 -20.71 -13.04
N LYS A 41 7.68 -20.12 -13.25
CA LYS A 41 8.38 -19.27 -12.27
C LYS A 41 7.46 -18.11 -11.85
N LYS A 42 7.31 -17.87 -10.54
CA LYS A 42 6.43 -16.82 -10.02
C LYS A 42 7.13 -15.99 -8.97
N LEU A 43 7.06 -14.68 -9.10
CA LEU A 43 7.41 -13.77 -8.02
C LEU A 43 6.23 -13.67 -7.06
N ILE A 44 6.53 -13.64 -5.76
CA ILE A 44 5.55 -13.42 -4.72
C ILE A 44 6.06 -12.29 -3.86
N ARG A 45 5.26 -11.23 -3.74
CA ARG A 45 5.58 -10.09 -2.90
C ARG A 45 4.70 -10.09 -1.67
N TYR A 46 5.31 -9.90 -0.50
CA TYR A 46 4.61 -9.92 0.77
C TYR A 46 5.17 -8.92 1.78
N PHE A 47 4.33 -8.59 2.75
CA PHE A 47 4.65 -7.77 3.91
C PHE A 47 4.55 -8.65 5.16
N TRP A 48 5.61 -8.66 5.97
CA TRP A 48 5.65 -9.47 7.19
C TRP A 48 4.62 -9.02 8.23
N GLY A 49 4.22 -9.97 9.08
CA GLY A 49 3.21 -9.77 10.10
C GLY A 49 1.81 -10.11 9.60
N LYS A 50 1.02 -10.71 10.49
CA LYS A 50 -0.36 -11.14 10.19
C LYS A 50 -1.31 -9.97 9.93
N GLN A 51 -1.00 -8.82 10.50
CA GLN A 51 -1.87 -7.65 10.55
C GLN A 51 -1.03 -6.39 10.73
N SER A 52 -1.42 -5.28 10.11
CA SER A 52 -0.81 -3.97 10.38
C SER A 52 -1.15 -3.53 11.81
N LYS A 53 -0.18 -2.90 12.47
CA LYS A 53 -0.38 -2.28 13.78
C LYS A 53 -1.24 -1.02 13.69
N GLN A 54 -1.36 -0.42 12.50
CA GLN A 54 -2.19 0.75 12.26
C GLN A 54 -3.62 0.29 12.00
N LEU A 55 -4.51 0.59 12.93
CA LEU A 55 -5.93 0.23 12.86
C LEU A 55 -6.75 1.46 12.49
N THR A 56 -7.79 1.27 11.68
CA THR A 56 -8.70 2.34 11.26
C THR A 56 -10.10 1.79 11.02
N GLU A 57 -11.05 2.71 10.95
CA GLU A 57 -12.44 2.43 10.59
C GLU A 57 -12.59 2.11 9.10
N ARG A 58 -13.82 1.85 8.66
CA ARG A 58 -14.12 1.50 7.28
C ARG A 58 -13.97 2.65 6.29
N LYS A 59 -13.89 3.89 6.77
CA LYS A 59 -13.70 5.08 5.94
C LYS A 59 -12.42 5.82 6.36
N PRO A 60 -11.24 5.24 6.12
CA PRO A 60 -9.99 5.83 6.58
C PRO A 60 -9.73 7.16 5.85
N CYS A 61 -9.48 8.21 6.61
CA CYS A 61 -9.04 9.49 6.06
C CYS A 61 -7.52 9.57 6.10
N PHE A 62 -6.91 10.07 5.03
CA PHE A 62 -5.47 10.25 4.94
C PHE A 62 -5.11 11.70 4.73
N VAL A 63 -3.93 12.07 5.19
CA VAL A 63 -3.26 13.30 4.76
C VAL A 63 -1.99 12.91 4.01
N ILE A 64 -1.88 13.35 2.77
CA ILE A 64 -0.76 13.02 1.88
C ILE A 64 -0.05 14.31 1.48
N TYR A 65 1.26 14.35 1.69
CA TYR A 65 2.17 15.38 1.19
C TYR A 65 3.05 14.75 0.10
N PRO A 66 2.62 14.78 -1.17
CA PRO A 66 3.39 14.22 -2.26
C PRO A 66 4.68 15.02 -2.46
N LYS A 67 5.82 14.35 -2.58
CA LYS A 67 7.10 15.02 -2.89
C LYS A 67 7.33 15.10 -4.40
N ASP A 68 7.45 13.93 -5.02
CA ASP A 68 7.82 13.79 -6.43
C ASP A 68 6.73 13.09 -7.27
N ALA A 69 5.55 12.88 -6.70
CA ALA A 69 4.45 12.13 -7.30
C ALA A 69 3.17 12.96 -7.34
N THR A 70 2.29 12.65 -8.28
CA THR A 70 0.93 13.20 -8.25
C THR A 70 0.05 12.37 -7.33
N LEU A 71 -1.02 12.97 -6.80
CA LEU A 71 -1.96 12.26 -5.94
C LEU A 71 -2.56 11.02 -6.65
N ASN A 72 -2.77 11.11 -7.97
CA ASN A 72 -3.25 10.03 -8.83
C ASN A 72 -2.29 8.83 -8.95
N ASP A 73 -1.02 9.01 -8.57
CA ASP A 73 -0.03 7.92 -8.54
C ASP A 73 -0.16 7.08 -7.27
N TYR A 74 -0.88 7.56 -6.26
CA TYR A 74 -1.17 6.80 -5.05
C TYR A 74 -2.41 5.92 -5.22
N ALA A 75 -2.34 4.70 -4.68
CA ALA A 75 -3.45 3.78 -4.70
C ALA A 75 -3.55 2.95 -3.43
N LEU A 76 -4.78 2.57 -3.09
CA LEU A 76 -5.07 1.57 -2.06
C LEU A 76 -5.11 0.18 -2.72
N ILE A 77 -4.34 -0.75 -2.17
CA ILE A 77 -4.35 -2.15 -2.57
C ILE A 77 -4.71 -3.00 -1.36
N ARG A 78 -5.73 -3.85 -1.52
CA ARG A 78 -6.10 -4.83 -0.50
C ARG A 78 -5.16 -6.03 -0.59
N LEU A 79 -4.58 -6.42 0.55
CA LEU A 79 -3.69 -7.56 0.65
C LEU A 79 -4.45 -8.86 0.93
N ASN A 80 -3.88 -9.97 0.46
CA ASN A 80 -4.30 -11.31 0.82
C ASN A 80 -3.66 -11.73 2.15
N LYS A 81 -4.47 -11.87 3.21
CA LYS A 81 -3.99 -12.32 4.52
C LYS A 81 -3.55 -13.78 4.49
N ARG A 82 -2.38 -14.08 5.05
CA ARG A 82 -1.85 -15.44 5.29
C ARG A 82 -1.58 -15.63 6.78
N ARG A 83 -1.07 -16.82 7.15
CA ARG A 83 -0.88 -17.22 8.56
C ARG A 83 0.07 -16.30 9.32
N ASP A 84 1.09 -15.78 8.65
CA ASP A 84 2.27 -15.13 9.22
C ASP A 84 2.67 -13.84 8.48
N HIS A 85 2.12 -13.63 7.29
CA HIS A 85 2.39 -12.47 6.43
C HIS A 85 1.14 -12.09 5.62
N ARG A 86 1.25 -11.02 4.84
CA ARG A 86 0.21 -10.50 3.95
C ARG A 86 0.78 -10.36 2.56
N ARG A 87 0.12 -10.88 1.53
CA ARG A 87 0.63 -10.91 0.15
C ARG A 87 -0.05 -9.89 -0.72
N LEU A 88 0.69 -9.30 -1.66
CA LEU A 88 0.04 -8.71 -2.82
C LEU A 88 -0.73 -9.80 -3.59
N PRO A 89 -1.89 -9.48 -4.18
CA PRO A 89 -2.60 -10.41 -5.05
C PRO A 89 -1.77 -10.87 -6.25
N TYR A 90 -0.98 -9.95 -6.83
CA TYR A 90 -0.08 -10.18 -7.95
C TYR A 90 1.33 -9.65 -7.63
N ALA A 91 2.34 -10.14 -8.35
CA ALA A 91 3.70 -9.63 -8.22
C ALA A 91 3.82 -8.20 -8.76
N ASP A 92 3.08 -7.90 -9.84
CA ASP A 92 3.08 -6.59 -10.47
C ASP A 92 1.95 -5.73 -9.93
N LEU A 93 2.30 -4.50 -9.51
CA LEU A 93 1.37 -3.56 -8.90
C LEU A 93 0.23 -3.17 -9.85
N ASN A 94 0.51 -3.07 -11.15
CA ASN A 94 -0.47 -2.70 -12.16
C ASN A 94 -1.52 -3.79 -12.40
N GLU A 95 -1.21 -5.05 -12.05
CA GLU A 95 -2.16 -6.16 -12.13
C GLU A 95 -3.01 -6.28 -10.86
N CYS A 96 -2.59 -5.64 -9.77
CA CYS A 96 -3.38 -5.60 -8.56
C CYS A 96 -4.61 -4.70 -8.78
N GLY A 97 -5.80 -5.26 -8.57
CA GLY A 97 -7.00 -4.44 -8.39
C GLY A 97 -6.74 -3.40 -7.30
N SER A 98 -6.86 -2.13 -7.64
CA SER A 98 -6.49 -1.01 -6.77
C SER A 98 -7.49 0.13 -6.89
N ILE A 99 -7.64 0.89 -5.80
CA ILE A 99 -8.46 2.10 -5.77
C ILE A 99 -7.50 3.29 -5.84
N ARG A 100 -7.45 3.97 -6.99
CA ARG A 100 -6.57 5.14 -7.17
C ARG A 100 -7.11 6.34 -6.41
N ILE A 101 -6.21 7.13 -5.83
CA ILE A 101 -6.59 8.38 -5.17
C ILE A 101 -6.82 9.45 -6.24
N ASN A 102 -8.08 9.59 -6.62
CA ASN A 102 -8.56 10.57 -7.58
C ASN A 102 -9.92 11.13 -7.16
N ILE A 103 -10.38 12.17 -7.85
CA ILE A 103 -11.66 12.83 -7.53
C ILE A 103 -12.88 11.93 -7.75
N ASP A 104 -12.76 10.87 -8.54
CA ASP A 104 -13.86 9.94 -8.79
C ASP A 104 -14.11 9.04 -7.58
N SER A 105 -13.04 8.56 -6.93
CA SER A 105 -13.10 7.59 -5.84
C SER A 105 -12.95 8.23 -4.45
N PHE A 106 -12.43 9.45 -4.36
CA PHE A 106 -12.15 10.15 -3.11
C PHE A 106 -12.74 11.57 -3.10
N VAL A 107 -13.15 12.02 -1.92
CA VAL A 107 -13.25 13.45 -1.61
C VAL A 107 -11.84 13.93 -1.29
N ILE A 108 -11.41 15.01 -1.96
CA ILE A 108 -10.05 15.53 -1.88
C ILE A 108 -10.14 17.02 -1.54
N GLU A 109 -9.50 17.41 -0.43
CA GLU A 109 -9.43 18.78 0.03
C GLU A 109 -7.96 19.23 0.10
N ASN A 110 -7.71 20.46 -0.34
CA ASN A 110 -6.37 21.04 -0.26
C ASN A 110 -6.03 21.40 1.19
N LEU A 111 -4.80 21.11 1.60
CA LEU A 111 -4.21 21.56 2.85
C LEU A 111 -3.04 22.51 2.58
N PRO A 112 -2.58 23.27 3.59
CA PRO A 112 -1.34 24.02 3.49
C PRO A 112 -0.14 23.14 3.08
N GLU A 113 0.92 23.78 2.59
CA GLU A 113 2.19 23.10 2.24
C GLU A 113 2.02 22.00 1.18
N MET A 114 1.10 22.21 0.23
CA MET A 114 0.81 21.25 -0.86
C MET A 114 0.35 19.87 -0.34
N GLY A 115 -0.22 19.83 0.86
CA GLY A 115 -0.85 18.62 1.40
C GLY A 115 -2.27 18.43 0.85
N PHE A 116 -2.74 17.19 0.91
CA PHE A 116 -4.11 16.83 0.54
C PHE A 116 -4.75 15.99 1.64
N PHE A 117 -5.94 16.38 2.07
CA PHE A 117 -6.81 15.54 2.89
C PHE A 117 -7.66 14.70 1.95
N VAL A 118 -7.62 13.38 2.10
CA VAL A 118 -8.28 12.45 1.19
C VAL A 118 -9.15 11.45 1.96
N THR A 119 -10.41 11.35 1.55
CA THR A 119 -11.39 10.46 2.17
C THR A 119 -12.04 9.60 1.09
N PRO A 120 -12.01 8.26 1.19
CA PRO A 120 -12.75 7.39 0.29
C PRO A 120 -14.22 7.79 0.24
N LYS A 121 -14.83 7.85 -0.95
CA LYS A 121 -16.27 8.12 -1.05
C LYS A 121 -17.09 6.97 -0.47
N GLU A 122 -16.64 5.75 -0.72
CA GLU A 122 -17.26 4.51 -0.24
C GLU A 122 -16.50 3.89 0.92
N GLU A 123 -17.19 3.13 1.78
CA GLU A 123 -16.55 2.34 2.82
C GLU A 123 -15.69 1.23 2.23
N LEU A 124 -14.48 1.07 2.76
CA LEU A 124 -13.63 -0.07 2.47
C LEU A 124 -14.18 -1.34 3.16
N PHE A 125 -13.99 -2.47 2.49
CA PHE A 125 -14.22 -3.77 3.11
C PHE A 125 -13.19 -4.02 4.22
N PRO A 126 -13.56 -4.72 5.31
CA PRO A 126 -12.61 -5.12 6.34
C PRO A 126 -11.42 -5.90 5.75
N GLY A 127 -10.22 -5.62 6.24
CA GLY A 127 -9.01 -6.31 5.78
C GLY A 127 -7.74 -5.49 5.88
N GLU A 128 -6.68 -6.06 5.30
CA GLU A 128 -5.34 -5.47 5.27
C GLU A 128 -5.16 -4.69 3.99
N TYR A 129 -4.66 -3.47 4.10
CA TYR A 129 -4.43 -2.58 2.97
C TYR A 129 -3.04 -1.99 3.02
N ILE A 130 -2.57 -1.60 1.85
CA ILE A 130 -1.45 -0.67 1.70
C ILE A 130 -1.89 0.55 0.92
N LEU A 131 -1.39 1.70 1.30
CA LEU A 131 -1.30 2.88 0.46
C LEU A 131 0.09 2.90 -0.17
N VAL A 132 0.14 2.94 -1.50
CA VAL A 132 1.40 2.80 -2.26
C VAL A 132 1.47 3.82 -3.39
N ASN A 133 2.65 4.39 -3.63
CA ASN A 133 2.93 5.14 -4.84
C ASN A 133 3.27 4.16 -5.98
N LEU A 134 2.44 4.11 -7.01
CA LEU A 134 2.58 3.19 -8.14
C LEU A 134 3.75 3.54 -9.07
N LYS A 135 4.23 4.79 -9.05
CA LYS A 135 5.38 5.24 -9.85
C LYS A 135 6.72 5.15 -9.11
N GLN A 136 6.74 4.59 -7.92
CA GLN A 136 7.98 4.46 -7.17
C GLN A 136 9.00 3.59 -7.91
N THR A 137 10.27 3.95 -7.81
CA THR A 137 11.36 3.05 -8.18
C THR A 137 11.47 1.94 -7.14
N PRO A 138 11.66 0.68 -7.55
CA PRO A 138 11.92 -0.40 -6.60
C PRO A 138 13.11 -0.10 -5.69
N CYS A 139 13.05 -0.54 -4.43
CA CYS A 139 14.12 -0.28 -3.47
C CYS A 139 15.31 -1.24 -3.58
N ASN A 140 15.18 -2.31 -4.37
CA ASN A 140 16.25 -3.27 -4.65
C ASN A 140 16.02 -4.00 -5.98
N GLU A 141 17.00 -4.82 -6.39
CA GLU A 141 16.97 -5.62 -7.62
C GLU A 141 15.84 -6.66 -7.65
N SER A 142 15.38 -7.11 -6.49
CA SER A 142 14.24 -8.03 -6.36
C SER A 142 12.90 -7.36 -6.64
N GLY A 143 12.88 -6.04 -6.86
CA GLY A 143 11.67 -5.31 -7.16
C GLY A 143 10.86 -4.93 -5.91
N ASP A 144 11.45 -4.95 -4.71
CA ASP A 144 10.71 -4.61 -3.50
C ASP A 144 10.22 -3.15 -3.50
N ILE A 145 9.11 -2.93 -2.82
CA ILE A 145 8.41 -1.64 -2.79
C ILE A 145 8.26 -1.15 -1.35
N VAL A 146 8.18 0.16 -1.20
CA VAL A 146 7.82 0.83 0.05
C VAL A 146 6.35 1.22 -0.02
N ALA A 147 5.62 0.95 1.05
CA ALA A 147 4.21 1.28 1.18
C ALA A 147 3.85 1.65 2.63
N TYR A 148 2.64 2.13 2.85
CA TYR A 148 2.10 2.42 4.18
C TYR A 148 0.96 1.45 4.47
N ASP A 149 1.15 0.54 5.41
CA ASP A 149 0.15 -0.48 5.71
C ASP A 149 -0.84 -0.02 6.79
N PHE A 150 -2.06 -0.53 6.71
CA PHE A 150 -3.10 -0.33 7.72
C PHE A 150 -4.13 -1.46 7.64
N SER A 151 -4.92 -1.61 8.69
CA SER A 151 -6.00 -2.58 8.76
C SER A 151 -7.32 -1.89 9.00
N VAL A 152 -8.29 -2.19 8.14
CA VAL A 152 -9.68 -1.79 8.31
C VAL A 152 -10.37 -2.85 9.17
N GLN A 153 -10.87 -2.45 10.34
CA GLN A 153 -11.55 -3.37 11.23
C GLN A 153 -12.93 -3.79 10.68
N GLY A 154 -13.28 -5.05 10.91
CA GLY A 154 -14.65 -5.52 10.76
C GLY A 154 -15.46 -5.18 12.02
N LYS A 155 -16.76 -4.93 11.84
CA LYS A 155 -17.70 -4.91 12.96
C LYS A 155 -17.89 -6.31 13.52
#